data_AF-A0A535DEK6-F1
#
_entry.id   AF-A0A535DEK6-F1
#
_cell.length_a   1.000
_cell.length_b   1.000
_cell.length_c   1.000
_cell.angle_alpha   90.00
_cell.angle_beta   90.00
_cell.angle_gamma   90.00
#
_symmetry.space_group_name_H-M   'P 1'
#
loop_
_entity.id
_entity.type
_entity.pdbx_description
1 polymer ?
#
loop_
_entity_poly.entity_id
_entity_poly.type
_entity_poly.pdbx_seq_one_letter_code
_entity_poly.pdbx_strand_id
1 'polypeptide(L)'
;MDDALVSGNLATLVIITLAYTLGVLIDRLADSAVVTVERRFSRRPQAPTPYETMRLHVLASGGDLSEYLQYMRSRLRIARSTVLNLALSALALALLLQTRRDDGPPASILAVVLYACLFATIVTYWVAWRISETYDKRLTTAYTEVLGRRASVATNS
;
A
#
# COMPACT_ATOMS: atom_id res chain seq x y z
N MET A 1 18.60 40.43 14.41
CA MET A 1 19.24 39.16 13.99
C MET A 1 18.29 37.98 14.15
N ASP A 2 17.18 38.15 14.88
CA ASP A 2 16.18 37.12 15.15
C ASP A 2 15.20 36.87 13.99
N ASP A 3 14.88 37.87 13.18
CA ASP A 3 13.93 37.74 12.05
C ASP A 3 14.43 36.76 10.94
N ALA A 4 15.74 36.66 10.74
CA ALA A 4 16.34 35.74 9.78
C ALA A 4 16.26 34.27 10.26
N LEU A 5 16.36 34.05 11.57
CA LEU A 5 16.20 32.72 12.19
C LEU A 5 14.73 32.31 12.20
N VAL A 6 13.81 33.22 12.51
CA VAL A 6 12.36 32.96 12.52
C VAL A 6 11.84 32.68 11.11
N SER A 7 12.27 33.46 10.10
CA SER A 7 11.91 33.20 8.69
C SER A 7 12.47 31.88 8.16
N GLY A 8 13.70 31.50 8.53
CA GLY A 8 14.26 30.19 8.22
C GLY A 8 13.50 29.02 8.88
N ASN A 9 13.06 29.19 10.13
CA ASN A 9 12.27 28.18 10.84
C ASN A 9 10.85 28.03 10.26
N LEU A 10 10.19 29.14 9.93
CA LEU A 10 8.87 29.13 9.29
C LEU A 10 8.93 28.50 7.90
N ALA A 11 9.94 28.83 7.10
CA ALA A 11 10.15 28.20 5.80
C ALA A 11 10.36 26.69 5.94
N THR A 12 11.16 26.26 6.92
CA THR A 12 11.40 24.83 7.19
C THR A 12 10.10 24.11 7.59
N LEU A 13 9.29 24.70 8.47
CA LEU A 13 8.00 24.12 8.87
C LEU A 13 7.02 24.02 7.69
N VAL A 14 6.95 25.05 6.85
CA VAL A 14 6.12 25.04 5.64
C VAL A 14 6.58 23.95 4.67
N ILE A 15 7.89 23.84 4.43
CA ILE A 15 8.47 22.81 3.57
C ILE A 15 8.17 21.41 4.12
N ILE A 16 8.35 21.17 5.41
CA ILE A 16 8.04 19.86 6.05
C ILE A 16 6.55 19.54 5.92
N THR A 17 5.67 20.51 6.16
CA THR A 17 4.22 20.31 6.07
C THR A 17 3.79 20.00 4.64
N LEU A 18 4.32 20.74 3.66
CA LEU A 18 4.07 20.49 2.23
C LEU A 18 4.64 19.13 1.80
N ALA A 19 5.85 18.79 2.22
CA ALA A 19 6.46 17.50 1.91
C ALA A 19 5.65 16.33 2.50
N TYR A 20 5.15 16.47 3.74
CA TYR A 20 4.33 15.45 4.39
C TYR A 20 2.98 15.27 3.66
N THR A 21 2.29 16.36 3.39
CA THR A 21 1.00 16.32 2.67
C THR A 21 1.15 15.75 1.27
N LEU A 22 2.21 16.15 0.55
CA LEU A 22 2.54 15.59 -0.76
C LEU A 22 2.85 14.10 -0.68
N GLY A 23 3.61 13.66 0.33
CA GLY A 23 3.90 12.25 0.59
C GLY A 23 2.63 11.42 0.80
N VAL A 24 1.68 11.92 1.60
CA VAL A 24 0.38 11.25 1.82
C VAL A 24 -0.45 11.21 0.53
N LEU A 25 -0.40 12.24 -0.30
CA LEU A 25 -1.14 12.29 -1.55
C LEU A 25 -0.57 11.30 -2.58
N ILE A 26 0.76 11.22 -2.68
CA ILE A 26 1.45 10.23 -3.51
C ILE A 26 1.17 8.80 -3.00
N ASP A 27 1.15 8.56 -1.69
CA ASP A 27 0.76 7.27 -1.08
C ASP A 27 -0.65 6.82 -1.54
N ARG A 28 -1.61 7.77 -1.61
CA ARG A 28 -2.97 7.48 -2.07
C ARG A 28 -3.06 7.20 -3.57
N LEU A 29 -2.30 7.95 -4.38
CA LEU A 29 -2.19 7.70 -5.82
C LEU A 29 -1.53 6.34 -6.09
N ALA A 30 -0.52 5.98 -5.30
CA ALA A 30 0.16 4.69 -5.35
C ALA A 30 -0.81 3.53 -5.13
N ASP A 31 -1.58 3.57 -4.04
CA ASP A 31 -2.56 2.53 -3.72
C ASP A 31 -3.60 2.39 -4.84
N SER A 32 -4.04 3.51 -5.41
CA SER A 32 -4.99 3.53 -6.53
C SER A 32 -4.41 2.91 -7.81
N ALA A 33 -3.16 3.21 -8.15
CA ALA A 33 -2.47 2.67 -9.31
C ALA A 33 -2.29 1.15 -9.18
N VAL A 34 -1.80 0.68 -8.03
CA VAL A 34 -1.60 -0.76 -7.78
C VAL A 34 -2.92 -1.52 -7.81
N VAL A 35 -3.98 -1.00 -7.19
CA VAL A 35 -5.32 -1.63 -7.25
C VAL A 35 -5.84 -1.70 -8.69
N THR A 36 -5.62 -0.67 -9.49
CA THR A 36 -6.06 -0.66 -10.90
C THR A 36 -5.32 -1.72 -11.72
N VAL A 37 -4.00 -1.83 -11.53
CA VAL A 37 -3.17 -2.87 -12.14
C VAL A 37 -3.63 -4.25 -11.67
N GLU A 38 -3.80 -4.45 -10.36
CA GLU A 38 -4.29 -5.71 -9.78
C GLU A 38 -5.64 -6.10 -10.38
N ARG A 39 -6.61 -5.18 -10.51
CA ARG A 39 -7.91 -5.47 -11.13
C ARG A 39 -7.80 -5.83 -12.61
N ARG A 40 -6.87 -5.20 -13.34
CA ARG A 40 -6.69 -5.46 -14.77
C ARG A 40 -6.01 -6.81 -15.04
N PHE A 41 -5.08 -7.22 -14.17
CA PHE A 41 -4.35 -8.48 -14.33
C PHE A 41 -4.96 -9.65 -13.55
N SER A 42 -5.77 -9.39 -12.52
CA SER A 42 -6.44 -10.44 -11.75
C SER A 42 -7.70 -10.92 -12.46
N ARG A 43 -7.66 -12.15 -12.96
CA ARG A 43 -8.86 -12.92 -13.36
C ARG A 43 -9.58 -13.50 -12.13
N ARG A 44 -9.66 -12.75 -11.02
CA ARG A 44 -10.33 -13.25 -9.82
C ARG A 44 -11.82 -13.40 -10.12
N PRO A 45 -12.43 -14.57 -9.85
CA PRO A 45 -13.87 -14.72 -9.99
C PRO A 45 -14.55 -13.66 -9.11
N GLN A 46 -15.51 -12.93 -9.67
CA GLN A 46 -16.31 -11.99 -8.89
C GLN A 46 -17.03 -12.78 -7.80
N ALA A 47 -16.82 -12.40 -6.54
CA ALA A 47 -17.59 -12.95 -5.45
C ALA A 47 -19.09 -12.66 -5.69
N PRO A 48 -20.01 -13.57 -5.32
CA PRO A 48 -21.45 -13.38 -5.52
C PRO A 48 -21.99 -12.11 -4.84
N THR A 49 -21.28 -11.65 -3.81
CA THR A 49 -21.60 -10.42 -3.06
C THR A 49 -20.40 -9.47 -3.14
N PRO A 50 -20.61 -8.15 -3.28
CA PRO A 50 -19.50 -7.20 -3.24
C PRO A 50 -18.70 -7.32 -1.94
N TYR A 51 -17.37 -7.32 -2.02
CA TYR A 51 -16.49 -7.43 -0.86
C TYR A 51 -16.72 -6.32 0.18
N GLU A 52 -17.18 -5.14 -0.25
CA GLU A 52 -17.50 -4.01 0.63
C GLU A 52 -18.68 -4.31 1.56
N THR A 53 -19.73 -4.92 1.01
CA THR A 53 -20.91 -5.36 1.78
C THR A 53 -20.58 -6.50 2.74
N MET A 54 -19.77 -7.47 2.30
CA MET A 54 -19.27 -8.55 3.18
C MET A 54 -18.50 -7.96 4.37
N ARG A 55 -17.62 -6.98 4.09
CA ARG A 55 -16.82 -6.31 5.11
C ARG A 55 -17.68 -5.54 6.12
N LEU A 56 -18.69 -4.80 5.66
CA LEU A 56 -19.61 -4.09 6.55
C LEU A 56 -20.29 -5.04 7.54
N HIS A 57 -20.70 -6.23 7.07
CA HIS A 57 -21.30 -7.24 7.94
C HIS A 57 -20.31 -7.80 8.97
N VAL A 58 -19.09 -8.11 8.54
CA VAL A 58 -18.05 -8.63 9.45
C VAL A 58 -17.62 -7.58 10.47
N LEU A 59 -17.44 -6.32 10.05
CA LEU A 59 -17.11 -5.22 10.97
C LEU A 59 -18.23 -4.91 11.96
N ALA A 60 -19.49 -4.93 11.51
CA ALA A 60 -20.65 -4.73 12.38
C ALA A 60 -20.83 -5.86 13.41
N SER A 61 -20.23 -7.02 13.17
CA SER A 61 -20.27 -8.15 14.09
C SER A 61 -19.26 -8.02 15.25
N GLY A 62 -18.27 -7.13 15.12
CA GLY A 62 -17.21 -6.93 16.10
C GLY A 62 -16.29 -8.15 16.30
N GLY A 63 -15.36 -8.04 17.26
CA GLY A 63 -14.48 -9.12 17.72
C GLY A 63 -13.13 -9.24 17.00
N ASP A 64 -12.30 -10.19 17.44
CA ASP A 64 -10.91 -10.41 17.02
C ASP A 64 -10.72 -10.50 15.49
N LEU A 65 -11.71 -11.07 14.79
CA LEU A 65 -11.65 -11.22 13.34
C LEU A 65 -11.73 -9.88 12.60
N SER A 66 -12.52 -8.95 13.15
CA SER A 66 -12.64 -7.59 12.61
C SER A 66 -11.34 -6.80 12.77
N GLU A 67 -10.65 -6.97 13.91
CA GLU A 67 -9.35 -6.36 14.20
C GLU A 67 -8.25 -6.94 13.30
N TYR A 68 -8.23 -8.27 13.12
CA TYR A 68 -7.32 -8.94 12.20
C TYR A 68 -7.46 -8.43 10.75
N LEU A 69 -8.70 -8.24 10.27
CA LEU A 69 -8.96 -7.71 8.93
C LEU A 69 -8.50 -6.25 8.79
N GLN A 70 -8.65 -5.43 9.83
CA GLN A 70 -8.13 -4.06 9.84
C GLN A 70 -6.59 -4.04 9.80
N TYR A 71 -5.95 -4.91 10.60
CA TYR A 71 -4.50 -5.08 10.59
C TYR A 71 -3.97 -5.50 9.21
N MET A 72 -4.59 -6.51 8.60
CA MET A 72 -4.21 -6.96 7.25
C MET A 72 -4.33 -5.85 6.20
N ARG A 73 -5.39 -5.03 6.29
CA ARG A 73 -5.60 -3.90 5.39
C ARG A 73 -4.52 -2.82 5.55
N SER A 74 -4.15 -2.52 6.79
CA SER A 74 -3.06 -1.57 7.08
C SER A 74 -1.75 -2.03 6.45
N ARG A 75 -1.38 -3.30 6.63
CA ARG A 75 -0.17 -3.88 6.02
C ARG A 75 -0.20 -3.85 4.50
N LEU A 76 -1.36 -4.12 3.89
CA LEU A 76 -1.53 -4.06 2.44
C LEU A 76 -1.28 -2.66 1.90
N ARG A 77 -1.83 -1.63 2.55
CA ARG A 77 -1.60 -0.24 2.15
C ARG A 77 -0.12 0.13 2.20
N ILE A 78 0.57 -0.21 3.29
CA ILE A 78 2.01 0.04 3.46
C ILE A 78 2.82 -0.70 2.39
N ALA A 79 2.50 -1.97 2.13
CA ALA A 79 3.19 -2.74 1.10
C ALA A 79 3.03 -2.11 -0.29
N ARG A 80 1.80 -1.71 -0.66
CA ARG A 80 1.52 -1.09 -1.96
C ARG A 80 2.21 0.25 -2.17
N SER A 81 2.27 1.11 -1.16
CA SER A 81 3.01 2.37 -1.28
C SER A 81 4.52 2.16 -1.34
N THR A 82 5.03 1.13 -0.64
CA THR A 82 6.44 0.73 -0.75
C THR A 82 6.81 0.27 -2.15
N VAL A 83 5.92 -0.47 -2.85
CA VAL A 83 6.13 -0.86 -4.26
C VAL A 83 6.31 0.37 -5.15
N LEU A 84 5.42 1.36 -5.06
CA LEU A 84 5.52 2.55 -5.91
C LEU A 84 6.76 3.38 -5.57
N ASN A 85 7.07 3.55 -4.28
CA ASN A 85 8.26 4.28 -3.85
C ASN A 85 9.54 3.62 -4.38
N LEU A 86 9.64 2.29 -4.32
CA LEU A 86 10.78 1.56 -4.89
C LEU A 86 10.84 1.69 -6.41
N ALA A 87 9.69 1.65 -7.09
CA ALA A 87 9.63 1.84 -8.55
C ALA A 87 10.08 3.26 -8.97
N LEU A 88 9.63 4.29 -8.25
CA LEU A 88 10.05 5.68 -8.50
C LEU A 88 11.52 5.90 -8.15
N SER A 89 12.02 5.28 -7.08
CA SER A 89 13.43 5.33 -6.71
C SER A 89 14.30 4.66 -7.77
N ALA A 90 13.86 3.51 -8.31
CA ALA A 90 14.52 2.85 -9.42
C ALA A 90 14.53 3.72 -10.69
N LEU A 91 13.40 4.37 -11.01
CA LEU A 91 13.33 5.31 -12.15
C LEU A 91 14.28 6.50 -11.97
N ALA A 92 14.29 7.12 -10.78
CA ALA A 92 15.18 8.24 -10.48
C ALA A 92 16.66 7.82 -10.60
N LEU A 93 17.01 6.62 -10.14
CA LEU A 93 18.36 6.08 -10.24
C LEU A 93 18.75 5.76 -11.70
N ALA A 94 17.81 5.27 -12.50
CA ALA A 94 18.02 5.05 -13.93
C ALA A 94 18.24 6.36 -14.69
N LEU A 95 17.53 7.43 -14.33
CA LEU A 95 17.77 8.77 -14.89
C LEU A 95 19.12 9.33 -14.45
N LEU A 96 19.47 9.18 -13.17
CA LEU A 96 20.77 9.61 -12.65
C LEU A 96 21.93 8.91 -13.38
N LEU A 97 21.78 7.61 -13.68
CA LEU A 97 22.76 6.86 -14.47
C LEU A 97 22.96 7.43 -15.89
N GLN A 98 21.93 8.05 -16.49
CA GLN A 98 22.02 8.66 -17.82
C GLN A 98 22.61 10.07 -17.78
N THR A 99 22.34 10.84 -16.73
CA THR A 99 22.75 12.26 -16.63
C THR A 99 24.06 12.47 -15.87
N ARG A 100 24.67 11.42 -15.32
CA ARG A 100 25.91 11.53 -14.56
C ARG A 100 27.07 12.01 -15.44
N ARG A 101 27.95 12.81 -14.85
CA ARG A 101 29.28 13.11 -15.39
C ARG A 101 30.30 12.15 -14.75
N ASP A 102 31.43 11.93 -15.41
CA ASP A 102 32.41 10.88 -15.07
C ASP A 102 33.07 11.03 -13.68
N ASP A 103 32.82 12.13 -12.96
CA ASP A 103 33.38 12.41 -11.63
C ASP A 103 32.66 11.69 -10.46
N GLY A 104 31.65 10.85 -10.74
CA GLY A 104 30.79 10.20 -9.74
C GLY A 104 31.22 8.78 -9.31
N PRO A 105 30.49 8.15 -8.36
CA PRO A 105 30.71 6.76 -7.99
C PRO A 105 30.66 5.82 -9.20
N PRO A 106 31.40 4.70 -9.19
CA PRO A 106 31.53 3.84 -10.36
C PRO A 106 30.17 3.31 -10.80
N ALA A 107 29.98 3.29 -12.11
CA ALA A 107 28.74 2.91 -12.78
C ALA A 107 28.13 1.60 -12.29
N SER A 108 29.00 0.65 -11.97
CA SER A 108 28.67 -0.68 -11.49
C SER A 108 27.91 -0.64 -10.16
N ILE A 109 28.30 0.23 -9.22
CA ILE A 109 27.62 0.34 -7.92
C ILE A 109 26.20 0.87 -8.11
N LEU A 110 26.03 1.94 -8.89
CA LEU A 110 24.70 2.50 -9.17
C LEU A 110 23.81 1.50 -9.92
N ALA A 111 24.36 0.74 -10.86
CA ALA A 111 23.63 -0.33 -11.55
C ALA A 111 23.19 -1.44 -10.58
N VAL A 112 24.06 -1.88 -9.68
CA VAL A 112 23.71 -2.87 -8.64
C VAL A 112 22.58 -2.37 -7.75
N VAL A 113 22.63 -1.10 -7.31
CA VAL A 113 21.56 -0.51 -6.51
C VAL A 113 20.25 -0.43 -7.31
N LEU A 114 20.30 -0.09 -8.60
CA LEU A 114 19.13 -0.10 -9.48
C LEU A 114 18.49 -1.49 -9.57
N TYR A 115 19.29 -2.51 -9.84
CA TYR A 115 18.80 -3.89 -9.90
C TYR A 115 18.25 -4.35 -8.54
N ALA A 116 18.88 -3.97 -7.42
CA ALA A 116 18.38 -4.26 -6.09
C ALA A 116 17.02 -3.58 -5.83
N CYS A 117 16.85 -2.31 -6.22
CA CYS A 117 15.56 -1.60 -6.12
C CYS A 117 14.48 -2.24 -6.99
N LEU A 118 14.80 -2.63 -8.23
CA LEU A 118 13.87 -3.33 -9.11
C LEU A 118 13.47 -4.70 -8.54
N PHE A 119 14.44 -5.47 -8.05
CA PHE A 119 14.18 -6.75 -7.40
C PHE A 119 13.28 -6.59 -6.17
N ALA A 120 13.60 -5.64 -5.29
CA ALA A 120 12.78 -5.33 -4.12
C ALA A 120 11.36 -4.89 -4.49
N THR A 121 11.19 -4.15 -5.59
CA THR A 121 9.88 -3.76 -6.12
C THR A 121 9.06 -4.99 -6.49
N ILE A 122 9.65 -5.93 -7.24
CA ILE A 122 8.99 -7.17 -7.67
C ILE A 122 8.60 -8.03 -6.47
N VAL A 123 9.51 -8.22 -5.51
CA VAL A 123 9.25 -9.01 -4.30
C VAL A 123 8.14 -8.37 -3.47
N THR A 124 8.19 -7.05 -3.28
CA THR A 124 7.17 -6.35 -2.48
C THR A 124 5.80 -6.40 -3.15
N TYR A 125 5.75 -6.29 -4.48
CA TYR A 125 4.51 -6.46 -5.25
C TYR A 125 3.95 -7.88 -5.11
N TRP A 126 4.81 -8.89 -5.19
CA TRP A 126 4.40 -10.29 -5.02
C TRP A 126 3.85 -10.55 -3.61
N VAL A 127 4.50 -10.01 -2.58
CA VAL A 127 4.02 -10.09 -1.19
C VAL A 127 2.67 -9.38 -1.04
N ALA A 128 2.52 -8.16 -1.59
CA ALA A 128 1.25 -7.42 -1.53
C ALA A 128 0.11 -8.21 -2.20
N TRP A 129 0.37 -8.80 -3.37
CA TRP A 129 -0.60 -9.62 -4.08
C TRP A 129 -1.00 -10.87 -3.27
N ARG A 130 -0.03 -11.54 -2.62
CA ARG A 130 -0.28 -12.72 -1.80
C ARG A 130 -1.09 -12.40 -0.54
N ILE A 131 -0.84 -11.25 0.09
CA ILE A 131 -1.62 -10.77 1.24
C ILE A 131 -3.05 -10.44 0.78
N SER A 132 -3.21 -9.79 -0.37
CA SER A 132 -4.52 -9.50 -0.98
C SER A 132 -5.35 -10.76 -1.23
N GLU A 133 -4.72 -11.82 -1.76
CA GLU A 133 -5.41 -13.11 -1.96
C GLU A 133 -5.86 -13.75 -0.64
N THR A 134 -4.99 -13.68 0.38
CA THR A 134 -5.29 -14.23 1.71
C THR A 134 -6.42 -13.44 2.40
N TYR A 135 -6.43 -12.12 2.20
CA TYR A 135 -7.48 -11.23 2.72
C TYR A 135 -8.85 -11.58 2.15
N ASP A 136 -8.96 -11.73 0.83
CA ASP A 136 -10.25 -12.04 0.17
C ASP A 136 -10.83 -13.38 0.62
N LYS A 137 -9.97 -14.41 0.75
CA LYS A 137 -10.35 -15.74 1.25
C LYS A 137 -10.89 -15.64 2.68
N ARG A 138 -10.14 -15.00 3.58
CA ARG A 138 -10.54 -14.86 4.99
C ARG A 138 -11.77 -14.00 5.18
N LEU A 139 -11.95 -12.96 4.35
CA LEU A 139 -13.16 -12.13 4.38
C LEU A 139 -14.40 -12.93 4.00
N THR A 140 -14.29 -13.80 2.99
CA THR A 140 -15.39 -14.65 2.55
C THR A 140 -15.76 -15.67 3.64
N THR A 141 -14.77 -16.33 4.25
CA THR A 141 -15.00 -17.25 5.38
C THR A 141 -15.63 -16.54 6.57
N ALA A 142 -15.11 -15.37 6.95
CA ALA A 142 -15.66 -14.55 8.02
C ALA A 142 -17.12 -14.18 7.78
N TYR A 143 -17.45 -13.79 6.55
CA TYR A 143 -18.81 -13.44 6.17
C TYR A 143 -19.77 -14.63 6.29
N THR A 144 -19.36 -15.82 5.83
CA THR A 144 -20.17 -17.04 5.97
C THR A 144 -20.40 -17.45 7.43
N GLU A 145 -19.40 -17.29 8.29
CA GLU A 145 -19.54 -17.58 9.73
C GLU A 145 -20.50 -16.61 10.44
N VAL A 146 -20.42 -15.32 10.10
CA VAL A 146 -21.32 -14.29 10.65
C VAL A 146 -22.77 -14.55 10.22
N LEU A 147 -22.98 -14.88 8.94
CA LEU A 147 -24.30 -15.24 8.42
C LEU A 147 -24.85 -16.50 9.10
N GLY A 148 -24.03 -17.54 9.26
CA GLY A 148 -24.41 -18.77 9.95
C GLY A 148 -24.83 -18.53 11.40
N ARG A 149 -24.08 -17.71 12.14
CA ARG A 149 -24.44 -17.31 13.52
C ARG A 149 -25.76 -16.54 13.59
N ARG A 150 -26.02 -15.63 12.64
CA ARG A 150 -27.30 -14.90 12.61
C ARG A 150 -28.48 -15.81 12.30
N ALA A 151 -28.31 -16.76 11.37
CA ALA A 151 -29.33 -17.74 11.03
C ALA A 151 -29.68 -18.64 12.23
N SER A 152 -28.68 -19.11 12.98
CA SER A 152 -28.91 -19.97 14.17
C SER A 152 -29.62 -19.25 15.32
N VAL A 153 -29.40 -17.94 15.49
CA VAL A 153 -30.10 -17.14 16.50
C VAL A 153 -31.57 -16.95 16.14
N ALA A 154 -31.88 -16.73 14.85
CA ALA A 154 -33.25 -16.54 14.37
C ALA A 154 -34.13 -17.80 14.44
N THR A 155 -33.54 -19.00 14.44
CA THR A 155 -34.28 -20.26 14.60
C THR A 155 -34.57 -20.64 16.05
N ASN A 156 -33.91 -19.99 17.02
CA ASN A 156 -34.07 -20.27 18.45
C ASN A 156 -34.96 -19.24 19.18
N SER A 157 -35.56 -18.31 18.43
CA SER A 157 -36.53 -17.30 18.89
C SER A 157 -37.92 -17.62 18.37
#